data_AF-A0A6L5JXB7-F1
#
_entry.id   AF-A0A6L5JXB7-F1
#
_cell.length_a   1.000
_cell.length_b   1.000
_cell.length_c   1.000
_cell.angle_alpha   90.00
_cell.angle_beta   90.00
_cell.angle_gamma   90.00
#
_symmetry.space_group_name_H-M   'P 1'
#
loop_
_entity.id
_entity.type
_entity.pdbx_description
1 polymer ?
#
loop_
_entity_poly.entity_id
_entity_poly.type
_entity_poly.pdbx_seq_one_letter_code
_entity_poly.pdbx_strand_id
1 'polypeptide(L)'
;MSIQSGETFMETTADVIEALKIKLGARSDYAIAKKMGWSTSRVCNYRKGRANLDDLAAFQVAEILDLDPAKLIALKHAVAAKNEEERATWKAILERLGGAAALVLLGVGLGGSPSPAQASQTQASETFCIM
;
A
#
# COMPACT_ATOMS: atom_id res chain seq x y z
N MET A 1 4.08 -16.82 -23.38
CA MET A 1 4.75 -16.29 -22.19
C MET A 1 4.09 -14.96 -21.85
N SER A 2 2.87 -15.02 -21.30
CA SER A 2 2.06 -13.83 -21.04
C SER A 2 2.56 -13.20 -19.74
N ILE A 3 3.25 -12.08 -19.85
CA ILE A 3 3.46 -11.20 -18.71
C ILE A 3 2.14 -10.47 -18.52
N GLN A 4 1.35 -10.89 -17.52
CA GLN A 4 0.29 -10.05 -16.98
C GLN A 4 0.95 -8.84 -16.31
N SER A 5 1.16 -7.80 -17.11
CA SER A 5 1.35 -6.43 -16.63
C SER A 5 0.02 -5.99 -16.02
N GLY A 6 -0.05 -5.92 -14.70
CA GLY A 6 -1.26 -5.46 -14.02
C GLY A 6 -1.12 -5.49 -12.50
N GLU A 7 -1.00 -6.66 -11.91
CA GLU A 7 -0.99 -6.80 -10.45
C GLU A 7 -0.16 -8.03 -10.06
N THR A 8 1.16 -7.86 -9.87
CA THR A 8 1.89 -8.83 -9.04
C THR A 8 1.39 -8.60 -7.62
N PHE A 9 0.53 -9.48 -7.14
CA PHE A 9 0.06 -9.50 -5.76
C PHE A 9 1.28 -9.74 -4.86
N MET A 10 1.92 -8.65 -4.43
CA MET A 10 3.13 -8.67 -3.61
C MET A 10 2.71 -8.85 -2.15
N GLU A 11 2.45 -10.10 -1.75
CA GLU A 11 2.08 -10.40 -0.36
C GLU A 11 3.28 -10.34 0.58
N THR A 12 4.50 -10.57 0.07
CA THR A 12 5.70 -10.61 0.89
C THR A 12 6.84 -9.77 0.35
N THR A 13 7.74 -9.38 1.27
CA THR A 13 8.99 -8.67 0.97
C THR A 13 9.87 -9.44 -0.04
N ALA A 14 9.80 -10.78 -0.08
CA ALA A 14 10.56 -11.58 -1.02
C ALA A 14 10.04 -11.43 -2.46
N ASP A 15 8.71 -11.37 -2.64
CA ASP A 15 8.06 -11.22 -3.95
C ASP A 15 8.41 -9.87 -4.59
N VAL A 16 8.44 -8.82 -3.77
CA VAL A 16 8.88 -7.48 -4.18
C VAL A 16 10.30 -7.51 -4.75
N ILE A 17 11.22 -8.25 -4.12
CA ILE A 17 12.62 -8.35 -4.56
C ILE A 17 12.75 -9.19 -5.84
N GLU A 18 11.95 -10.24 -6.01
CA GLU A 18 11.96 -11.01 -7.26
C GLU A 18 11.40 -10.19 -8.42
N ALA A 19 10.32 -9.42 -8.21
CA ALA A 19 9.80 -8.49 -9.20
C ALA A 19 10.86 -7.43 -9.59
N LEU A 20 11.57 -6.89 -8.60
CA LEU A 20 12.67 -5.94 -8.81
C LEU A 20 13.80 -6.57 -9.64
N LYS A 21 14.17 -7.82 -9.34
CA LYS A 21 15.21 -8.56 -10.05
C LYS A 21 14.86 -8.76 -11.52
N ILE A 22 13.60 -9.12 -11.81
CA ILE A 22 13.09 -9.28 -13.17
C ILE A 22 13.14 -7.94 -13.91
N LYS A 23 12.63 -6.86 -13.30
CA LYS A 23 12.60 -5.52 -13.91
C LYS A 23 14.00 -4.97 -14.21
N LEU A 24 14.95 -5.19 -13.31
CA LEU A 24 16.34 -4.75 -13.46
C LEU A 24 17.19 -5.65 -14.36
N GLY A 25 16.67 -6.81 -14.78
CA GLY A 25 17.43 -7.84 -15.51
C GLY A 25 18.63 -8.36 -14.71
N ALA A 26 18.54 -8.35 -13.38
CA ALA A 26 19.66 -8.69 -12.51
C ALA A 26 19.81 -10.22 -12.38
N ARG A 27 21.03 -10.73 -12.60
CA ARG A 27 21.34 -12.16 -12.49
C ARG A 27 21.74 -12.62 -11.08
N SER A 28 21.95 -11.69 -10.16
CA SER A 28 22.44 -11.98 -8.81
C SER A 28 22.00 -10.90 -7.82
N ASP A 29 21.85 -11.28 -6.54
CA ASP A 29 21.58 -10.36 -5.43
C ASP A 29 22.61 -9.23 -5.35
N TYR A 30 23.87 -9.53 -5.70
CA TYR A 30 24.94 -8.52 -5.76
C TYR A 30 24.67 -7.47 -6.83
N ALA A 31 24.13 -7.88 -7.99
CA ALA A 31 23.77 -6.95 -9.06
C ALA A 31 22.58 -6.06 -8.66
N ILE A 32 21.61 -6.61 -7.92
CA ILE A 32 20.51 -5.83 -7.34
C ILE A 32 21.07 -4.82 -6.34
N ALA A 33 21.88 -5.29 -5.38
CA ALA A 33 22.50 -4.45 -4.35
C ALA A 33 23.29 -3.28 -4.96
N LYS A 34 24.10 -3.55 -5.98
CA LYS A 34 24.88 -2.52 -6.68
C LYS A 34 24.00 -1.50 -7.42
N LYS A 35 22.93 -1.96 -8.08
CA LYS A 35 21.99 -1.07 -8.80
C LYS A 35 21.18 -0.20 -7.84
N MET A 36 20.80 -0.73 -6.68
CA MET A 36 20.00 -0.04 -5.66
C MET A 36 20.84 0.79 -4.67
N GLY A 37 22.16 0.66 -4.69
CA GLY A 37 23.03 1.25 -3.66
C GLY A 37 22.84 0.62 -2.27
N TRP A 38 22.37 -0.62 -2.20
CA TRP A 38 22.14 -1.35 -0.96
C TRP A 38 23.31 -2.29 -0.61
N SER A 39 23.35 -2.75 0.64
CA SER A 39 24.24 -3.84 1.01
C SER A 39 23.67 -5.19 0.54
N THR A 40 24.57 -6.12 0.20
CA THR A 40 24.19 -7.50 -0.16
C THR A 40 23.46 -8.22 0.97
N SER A 41 23.87 -7.97 2.22
CA SER A 41 23.21 -8.51 3.41
C SER A 41 21.75 -8.06 3.54
N ARG A 42 21.46 -6.80 3.18
CA ARG A 42 20.10 -6.25 3.18
C ARG A 42 19.21 -7.01 2.18
N VAL A 43 19.68 -7.19 0.94
CA VAL A 43 18.97 -7.99 -0.08
C VAL A 43 18.77 -9.44 0.37
N CYS A 44 19.79 -10.05 0.97
CA CYS A 44 19.72 -11.41 1.49
C CYS A 44 18.67 -11.55 2.60
N ASN A 45 18.58 -10.57 3.51
CA ASN A 45 17.59 -10.56 4.59
C ASN A 45 16.16 -10.42 4.06
N TYR A 46 15.94 -9.58 3.04
CA TYR A 46 14.64 -9.43 2.38
C TYR A 46 14.18 -10.73 1.72
N ARG A 47 15.06 -11.39 0.96
CA ARG A 47 14.75 -12.67 0.32
C ARG A 47 14.46 -13.78 1.34
N LYS A 48 15.15 -13.77 2.48
CA LYS A 48 14.94 -14.75 3.56
C LYS A 48 13.76 -14.41 4.48
N GLY A 49 13.02 -13.32 4.22
CA GLY A 49 11.93 -12.85 5.09
C GLY A 49 12.38 -12.45 6.50
N ARG A 50 13.68 -12.19 6.70
CA ARG A 50 14.25 -11.84 8.02
C ARG A 50 14.16 -10.35 8.32
N ALA A 51 13.89 -9.53 7.31
CA ALA A 51 13.69 -8.09 7.44
C ALA A 51 12.55 -7.65 6.53
N ASN A 52 11.82 -6.64 6.99
CA ASN A 52 10.82 -5.96 6.18
C ASN A 52 11.44 -4.82 5.38
N LEU A 53 10.80 -4.49 4.27
CA LEU A 53 11.24 -3.43 3.38
C LEU A 53 11.02 -2.07 4.07
N ASP A 54 12.10 -1.29 4.23
CA ASP A 54 12.03 0.06 4.83
C ASP A 54 11.26 0.99 3.90
N ASP A 55 10.59 2.01 4.43
CA ASP A 55 9.74 2.91 3.63
C ASP A 55 10.54 3.63 2.51
N LEU A 56 11.81 3.99 2.78
CA LEU A 56 12.70 4.55 1.75
C LEU A 56 13.10 3.53 0.68
N ALA A 57 13.29 2.26 1.06
CA ALA A 57 13.52 1.20 0.09
C ALA A 57 12.26 0.90 -0.72
N ALA A 58 11.08 1.00 -0.11
CA ALA A 58 9.80 0.79 -0.79
C ALA A 58 9.58 1.86 -1.85
N PHE A 59 9.91 3.10 -1.52
CA PHE A 59 9.91 4.20 -2.47
C PHE A 59 10.83 3.95 -3.68
N GLN A 60 12.10 3.60 -3.43
CA GLN A 60 13.07 3.30 -4.50
C GLN A 60 12.62 2.13 -5.38
N VAL A 61 12.02 1.10 -4.79
CA VAL A 61 11.50 -0.05 -5.53
C VAL A 61 10.28 0.33 -6.37
N ALA A 62 9.38 1.14 -5.82
CA ALA A 62 8.20 1.62 -6.53
C ALA A 62 8.58 2.43 -7.78
N GLU A 63 9.57 3.32 -7.67
CA GLU A 63 10.08 4.09 -8.81
C GLU A 63 10.60 3.18 -9.94
N ILE A 64 11.32 2.11 -9.59
CA ILE A 64 11.89 1.19 -10.59
C ILE A 64 10.81 0.30 -11.21
N LEU A 65 9.83 -0.11 -10.41
CA LEU A 65 8.71 -0.92 -10.88
C LEU A 65 7.66 -0.13 -11.66
N ASP A 66 7.76 1.20 -11.66
CA ASP A 66 6.76 2.14 -12.22
C ASP A 66 5.40 2.02 -11.50
N LEU A 67 5.47 1.85 -10.17
CA LEU A 67 4.32 1.78 -9.27
C LEU A 67 4.22 3.07 -8.47
N ASP A 68 2.99 3.43 -8.08
CA ASP A 68 2.78 4.54 -7.14
C ASP A 68 3.43 4.22 -5.79
N PRO A 69 4.46 4.97 -5.35
CA PRO A 69 5.14 4.72 -4.09
C PRO A 69 4.21 4.77 -2.88
N ALA A 70 3.20 5.65 -2.91
CA ALA A 70 2.25 5.78 -1.82
C ALA A 70 1.38 4.53 -1.68
N LYS A 71 0.96 3.93 -2.81
CA LYS A 71 0.21 2.67 -2.81
C LYS A 71 1.05 1.52 -2.28
N LEU A 72 2.30 1.40 -2.71
CA LEU A 72 3.17 0.30 -2.28
C LEU A 72 3.44 0.36 -0.78
N ILE A 73 3.72 1.55 -0.25
CA ILE A 73 3.95 1.78 1.19
C ILE A 73 2.69 1.49 1.99
N ALA A 74 1.53 1.98 1.54
CA ALA A 74 0.26 1.74 2.24
C ALA A 74 -0.12 0.25 2.23
N LEU A 75 0.09 -0.46 1.12
CA LEU A 75 -0.14 -1.90 1.02
C LEU A 75 0.77 -2.69 1.96
N LYS A 76 2.05 -2.33 2.00
CA LYS A 76 3.02 -2.93 2.93
C LYS A 76 2.59 -2.75 4.38
N HIS A 77 2.14 -1.56 4.77
CA HIS A 77 1.70 -1.32 6.15
C HIS A 77 0.36 -2.02 6.45
N ALA A 78 -0.55 -2.11 5.48
CA ALA A 78 -1.78 -2.89 5.64
C ALA A 78 -1.54 -4.39 5.88
N VAL A 79 -0.53 -4.97 5.22
CA VAL A 79 -0.15 -6.38 5.40
C VAL A 79 0.64 -6.59 6.70
N ALA A 80 1.46 -5.63 7.10
CA ALA A 80 2.28 -5.71 8.31
C ALA A 80 1.50 -5.41 9.61
N ALA A 81 0.35 -4.74 9.51
CA ALA A 81 -0.48 -4.35 10.64
C ALA A 81 -0.92 -5.58 11.45
N LYS A 82 -0.56 -5.61 12.73
CA LYS A 82 -0.98 -6.66 13.68
C LYS A 82 -2.37 -6.41 14.24
N ASN A 83 -2.79 -5.14 14.20
CA ASN A 83 -4.06 -4.67 14.74
C ASN A 83 -5.05 -4.45 13.60
N GLU A 84 -6.30 -4.84 13.79
CA GLU A 84 -7.36 -4.70 12.79
C GLU A 84 -7.64 -3.22 12.47
N GLU A 85 -7.58 -2.32 13.46
CA GLU A 85 -7.76 -0.87 13.27
C GLU A 85 -6.66 -0.24 12.39
N GLU A 86 -5.41 -0.64 12.62
CA GLU A 86 -4.27 -0.18 11.83
C GLU A 86 -4.41 -0.66 10.38
N ARG A 87 -4.77 -1.94 10.20
CA ARG A 87 -5.06 -2.51 8.88
C ARG A 87 -6.18 -1.77 8.16
N ALA A 88 -7.27 -1.45 8.86
CA ALA A 88 -8.39 -0.70 8.30
C ALA A 88 -7.98 0.71 7.87
N THR A 89 -7.15 1.39 8.67
CA THR A 89 -6.63 2.72 8.36
C THR A 89 -5.81 2.70 7.06
N TRP A 90 -4.88 1.74 6.92
CA TRP A 90 -4.07 1.63 5.71
C TRP A 90 -4.87 1.20 4.48
N LYS A 91 -5.90 0.35 4.63
CA LYS A 91 -6.86 0.03 3.57
C LYS A 91 -7.63 1.26 3.09
N ALA A 92 -8.12 2.10 4.02
CA ALA A 92 -8.80 3.34 3.65
C ALA A 92 -7.87 4.31 2.88
N ILE A 93 -6.58 4.37 3.25
CA ILE A 93 -5.58 5.14 2.51
C ILE A 93 -5.39 4.57 1.10
N LEU A 94 -5.29 3.24 0.96
CA LEU A 94 -5.20 2.57 -0.35
C LEU A 94 -6.40 2.86 -1.24
N GLU A 95 -7.62 2.82 -0.70
CA GLU A 95 -8.84 3.12 -1.45
C GLU A 95 -8.83 4.56 -1.97
N ARG A 96 -8.36 5.52 -1.17
CA ARG A 96 -8.23 6.93 -1.58
C ARG A 96 -7.15 7.14 -2.64
N LEU A 97 -6.07 6.38 -2.60
CA LEU A 97 -5.00 6.42 -3.61
C LEU A 97 -5.39 5.66 -4.90
N GLY A 98 -6.16 4.58 -4.77
CA GLY A 98 -6.58 3.69 -5.86
C GLY A 98 -7.79 4.19 -6.64
N GLY A 99 -8.69 4.92 -5.97
CA GLY A 99 -9.99 5.29 -6.52
C GLY A 99 -10.50 6.62 -5.97
N ALA A 100 -9.87 7.71 -6.36
CA ALA A 100 -10.50 9.02 -6.38
C ALA A 100 -10.37 9.67 -7.77
N ALA A 101 -10.65 8.89 -8.82
CA ALA A 101 -11.26 9.43 -10.03
C ALA A 101 -12.78 9.62 -9.81
N ALA A 102 -13.17 10.12 -8.62
CA ALA A 102 -14.49 10.68 -8.45
C ALA A 102 -14.49 11.96 -9.28
N LEU A 103 -15.02 11.84 -10.50
CA LEU A 103 -15.41 12.92 -11.38
C LEU A 103 -15.95 14.08 -10.54
N VAL A 104 -15.13 15.11 -10.32
CA VAL A 104 -15.61 16.44 -9.97
C VAL A 104 -16.23 16.98 -11.26
N LEU A 105 -17.42 16.48 -11.60
CA LEU A 105 -18.29 17.16 -12.52
C LEU A 105 -18.72 18.43 -11.79
N LEU A 106 -18.11 19.54 -12.20
CA LEU A 106 -18.61 20.89 -11.97
C LEU A 106 -20.12 20.91 -12.25
N GLY A 107 -20.89 20.82 -11.17
CA GLY A 107 -22.33 20.88 -11.16
C GLY A 107 -22.76 21.59 -9.89
N VAL A 108 -22.33 22.84 -9.72
CA VAL A 108 -23.02 23.78 -8.83
C VAL A 108 -24.42 23.96 -9.44
N GLY A 109 -25.34 23.15 -8.95
CA GLY A 109 -26.74 23.14 -9.31
C GLY A 109 -27.48 22.42 -8.19
N LEU A 110 -27.93 23.21 -7.22
CA LEU A 110 -28.71 22.86 -6.04
C LEU A 110 -29.56 21.57 -6.16
N GLY A 111 -29.25 20.55 -5.36
CA GLY A 111 -30.19 19.47 -5.02
C GLY A 111 -29.64 18.05 -5.19
N GLY A 112 -29.21 17.42 -4.08
CA GLY A 112 -28.97 15.98 -3.99
C GLY A 112 -27.61 15.62 -3.41
N SER A 113 -27.56 15.39 -2.10
CA SER A 113 -26.40 14.88 -1.37
C SER A 113 -26.13 13.40 -1.68
N PRO A 114 -24.88 12.99 -1.93
CA PRO A 114 -24.43 11.64 -1.61
C PRO A 114 -23.62 11.71 -0.31
N SER A 115 -24.23 11.21 0.76
CA SER A 115 -23.51 10.84 1.98
C SER A 115 -22.71 9.56 1.70
N PRO A 116 -21.39 9.57 1.96
CA PRO A 116 -20.80 8.47 2.69
C PRO A 116 -19.98 9.06 3.84
N ALA A 117 -20.69 9.54 4.86
CA ALA A 117 -20.11 9.75 6.18
C ALA A 117 -20.81 8.81 7.17
N GLN A 118 -20.59 7.50 7.03
CA GLN A 118 -20.66 6.62 8.19
C GLN A 118 -19.37 6.82 8.99
N ALA A 119 -19.28 7.95 9.66
CA ALA A 119 -18.44 8.15 10.83
C ALA A 119 -19.40 8.31 12.02
N SER A 120 -19.62 7.19 12.71
CA SER A 120 -20.03 7.03 14.10
C SER A 120 -20.70 8.24 14.78
N GLN A 121 -22.03 8.19 14.91
CA GLN A 121 -22.73 8.77 16.06
C GLN A 121 -23.88 7.85 16.45
N THR A 122 -23.54 6.74 17.10
CA THR A 122 -24.49 6.07 17.99
C THR A 122 -24.63 6.95 19.23
N GLN A 123 -25.54 7.92 19.18
CA GLN A 123 -26.10 8.54 20.38
C GLN A 123 -27.60 8.27 20.36
N ALA A 124 -27.95 7.11 20.89
CA ALA A 124 -29.29 6.81 21.33
C ALA A 124 -29.16 6.14 22.69
N SER A 125 -29.44 6.91 23.74
CA SER A 125 -30.48 6.60 24.72
C SER A 125 -30.13 7.28 26.03
N GLU A 126 -30.65 8.49 26.20
CA GLU A 126 -30.99 8.98 27.53
C GLU A 126 -32.00 8.01 28.15
N THR A 127 -31.57 7.30 29.19
CA THR A 127 -32.46 6.71 30.21
C THR A 127 -32.11 7.47 31.48
N PHE A 128 -32.78 8.59 31.74
CA PHE A 128 -33.98 8.62 32.58
C PHE A 128 -33.78 7.80 33.87
N CYS A 129 -33.27 8.48 34.90
CA CYS A 129 -33.57 8.20 36.30
C CYS A 129 -33.45 9.53 37.07
N ILE A 130 -34.49 10.37 36.95
CA ILE A 130 -34.82 11.36 37.98
C ILE A 130 -36.18 10.94 38.54
N MET A 131 -36.14 10.24 39.66
CA MET A 131 -37.10 10.34 40.74
C MET A 131 -36.43 9.87 42.03
#